data_AF-A0A1U7GEX3-F1
#
_entry.id   AF-A0A1U7GEX3-F1
#
_cell.length_a   1.000
_cell.length_b   1.000
_cell.length_c   1.000
_cell.angle_alpha   90.00
_cell.angle_beta   90.00
_cell.angle_gamma   90.00
#
_symmetry.space_group_name_H-M   'P 1'
#
loop_
_entity.id
_entity.type
_entity.pdbx_description
1 polymer ?
#
loop_
_entity_poly.entity_id
_entity_poly.type
_entity_poly.pdbx_seq_one_letter_code
_entity_poly.pdbx_strand_id
1 'polypeptide(L)'
;MNPTASDARAALEATLSAWKAGKMPADLASSIPPVHATDSEWANGRKLVEYQILREEPSESDKRFVVKLVHAAPAKDEEVAYIVLGAETKSVFRAEDYDRTMNMDNNPAPKKRR
;
A
#
# COMPACT_ATOMS: atom_id res chain seq x y z
N MET A 1 7.27 -4.56 17.04
CA MET A 1 8.48 -4.89 16.25
C MET A 1 8.16 -4.65 14.78
N ASN A 2 9.10 -4.08 14.04
CA ASN A 2 8.95 -3.89 12.60
C ASN A 2 9.42 -5.13 11.83
N PRO A 3 8.85 -5.40 10.65
CA PRO A 3 9.32 -6.48 9.80
C PRO A 3 10.75 -6.21 9.33
N THR A 4 11.49 -7.29 9.03
CA THR A 4 12.76 -7.17 8.31
C THR A 4 12.50 -6.63 6.90
N ALA A 5 13.52 -6.04 6.26
CA ALA A 5 13.37 -5.50 4.91
C ALA A 5 12.88 -6.55 3.91
N SER A 6 13.41 -7.78 3.99
CA SER A 6 12.99 -8.89 3.12
C SER A 6 11.54 -9.30 3.33
N ASP A 7 11.09 -9.37 4.58
CA ASP A 7 9.71 -9.74 4.91
C ASP A 7 8.72 -8.64 4.50
N ALA A 8 9.07 -7.38 4.80
CA ALA A 8 8.30 -6.22 4.38
C ALA A 8 8.14 -6.16 2.86
N ARG A 9 9.22 -6.42 2.13
CA ARG A 9 9.22 -6.47 0.66
C ARG A 9 8.35 -7.62 0.15
N ALA A 10 8.47 -8.82 0.74
CA ALA A 10 7.66 -9.97 0.35
C ALA A 10 6.15 -9.73 0.56
N ALA A 11 5.76 -9.10 1.67
CA ALA A 11 4.38 -8.72 1.92
C ALA A 11 3.85 -7.69 0.90
N LEU A 12 4.68 -6.71 0.54
CA LEU A 12 4.35 -5.74 -0.50
C LEU A 12 4.22 -6.41 -1.87
N GLU A 13 5.12 -7.31 -2.24
CA GLU A 13 5.06 -8.06 -3.49
C GLU A 13 3.80 -8.93 -3.57
N ALA A 14 3.44 -9.62 -2.48
CA ALA A 14 2.20 -10.38 -2.40
C ALA A 14 0.97 -9.48 -2.60
N THR A 15 0.99 -8.29 -1.98
CA THR A 15 -0.07 -7.29 -2.10
C THR A 15 -0.27 -6.82 -3.54
N LEU A 16 0.80 -6.37 -4.19
CA LEU A 16 0.77 -5.86 -5.56
C LEU A 16 0.46 -6.96 -6.58
N SER A 17 0.97 -8.18 -6.35
CA SER A 17 0.64 -9.34 -7.18
C SER A 17 -0.83 -9.72 -7.07
N ALA A 18 -1.42 -9.68 -5.87
CA ALA A 18 -2.84 -9.94 -5.69
C ALA A 18 -3.70 -8.87 -6.38
N TRP A 19 -3.31 -7.60 -6.26
CA TRP A 19 -3.98 -6.51 -6.95
C TRP A 19 -3.92 -6.66 -8.47
N LYS A 20 -2.74 -6.95 -9.04
CA LYS A 20 -2.57 -7.21 -10.48
C LYS A 20 -3.40 -8.41 -10.96
N ALA A 21 -3.56 -9.44 -10.12
CA ALA A 21 -4.41 -10.59 -10.41
C ALA A 21 -5.92 -10.29 -10.31
N GLY A 22 -6.31 -9.06 -9.96
CA GLY A 22 -7.70 -8.65 -9.81
C GLY A 22 -8.37 -9.14 -8.53
N LYS A 23 -7.58 -9.56 -7.52
CA LYS A 23 -8.09 -9.87 -6.19
C LYS A 23 -8.48 -8.60 -5.44
N MET A 24 -9.16 -8.76 -4.31
CA MET A 24 -9.49 -7.69 -3.38
C MET A 24 -8.54 -7.69 -2.18
N PRO A 25 -8.39 -6.56 -1.46
CA PRO A 25 -7.59 -6.50 -0.24
C PRO A 25 -7.98 -7.56 0.80
N ALA A 26 -9.27 -7.89 0.89
CA ALA A 26 -9.78 -8.92 1.81
C ALA A 26 -9.23 -10.33 1.53
N ASP A 27 -8.87 -10.64 0.28
CA ASP A 27 -8.30 -11.94 -0.08
C ASP A 27 -6.90 -12.16 0.53
N LEU A 28 -6.18 -11.08 0.83
CA LEU A 28 -4.84 -11.16 1.41
C LEU A 28 -4.84 -11.57 2.88
N ALA A 29 -5.95 -11.38 3.60
CA ALA A 29 -6.09 -11.79 5.00
C ALA A 29 -5.98 -13.31 5.17
N SER A 30 -6.23 -14.09 4.11
CA SER A 30 -6.06 -15.55 4.09
C SER A 30 -4.64 -16.00 3.69
N SER A 31 -3.72 -15.07 3.42
CA SER A 31 -2.31 -15.39 3.10
C SER A 31 -1.56 -15.81 4.37
N ILE A 32 -0.43 -16.50 4.20
CA ILE A 32 0.46 -16.88 5.30
C ILE A 32 1.85 -16.29 5.02
N PRO A 33 2.32 -15.30 5.80
CA PRO A 33 1.62 -14.62 6.89
C PRO A 33 0.43 -13.77 6.41
N PRO A 34 -0.56 -13.49 7.27
CA PRO A 34 -1.70 -12.65 6.92
C PRO A 34 -1.24 -11.24 6.54
N VAL A 35 -1.75 -10.74 5.41
CA VAL A 35 -1.44 -9.39 4.93
C VAL A 35 -2.72 -8.55 4.90
N HIS A 36 -2.67 -7.39 5.55
CA HIS A 36 -3.74 -6.40 5.58
C HIS A 36 -3.32 -5.22 4.71
N ALA A 37 -3.89 -5.12 3.52
CA ALA A 37 -3.62 -4.02 2.61
C ALA A 37 -4.66 -2.91 2.75
N THR A 38 -4.18 -1.69 2.98
CA THR A 38 -4.99 -0.46 3.01
C THR A 38 -4.55 0.43 1.85
N ASP A 39 -5.29 0.32 0.76
CA ASP A 39 -5.12 1.16 -0.43
C ASP A 39 -6.51 1.55 -0.92
N SER A 40 -6.85 2.83 -0.77
CA SER A 40 -8.17 3.33 -1.16
C SER A 40 -8.41 3.17 -2.66
N GLU A 41 -7.39 3.34 -3.50
CA GLU A 41 -7.55 3.23 -4.96
C GLU A 41 -7.87 1.78 -5.35
N TRP A 42 -7.16 0.82 -4.77
CA TRP A 42 -7.46 -0.60 -4.96
C TRP A 42 -8.86 -0.96 -4.44
N ALA A 43 -9.20 -0.53 -3.22
CA ALA A 43 -10.51 -0.79 -2.63
C ALA A 43 -11.67 -0.20 -3.45
N ASN A 44 -11.44 0.93 -4.14
CA ASN A 44 -12.41 1.54 -5.06
C ASN A 44 -12.46 0.85 -6.44
N GLY A 45 -11.79 -0.29 -6.61
CA GLY A 45 -11.84 -1.11 -7.82
C GLY A 45 -10.90 -0.65 -8.94
N ARG A 46 -9.94 0.24 -8.64
CA ARG A 46 -8.91 0.61 -9.62
C ARG A 46 -8.10 -0.65 -9.96
N LYS A 47 -7.82 -0.86 -11.25
CA LYS A 47 -7.12 -2.06 -11.72
C LYS A 47 -5.65 -1.79 -11.97
N LEU A 48 -4.80 -2.68 -11.49
CA LEU A 48 -3.36 -2.67 -11.70
C LEU A 48 -3.00 -3.60 -12.85
N VAL A 49 -2.22 -3.10 -13.80
CA VAL A 49 -1.70 -3.86 -14.95
C VAL A 49 -0.27 -4.31 -14.68
N GLU A 50 0.54 -3.40 -14.14
CA GLU A 50 1.94 -3.65 -13.87
C GLU A 50 2.40 -2.88 -12.64
N TYR A 51 3.42 -3.42 -11.97
CA TYR A 51 4.08 -2.73 -10.88
C TYR A 51 5.57 -3.00 -10.91
N GLN A 52 6.33 -2.07 -10.36
CA GLN A 52 7.76 -2.20 -10.15
C GLN A 52 8.16 -1.57 -8.83
N ILE A 53 8.77 -2.35 -7.93
CA ILE A 53 9.38 -1.81 -6.70
C ILE A 53 10.72 -1.17 -7.10
N LEU A 54 10.80 0.15 -6.99
CA LEU A 54 11.95 0.93 -7.44
C LEU A 54 13.06 0.96 -6.38
N ARG A 55 12.72 1.31 -5.15
CA ARG A 55 13.66 1.50 -4.04
C ARG A 55 12.98 1.37 -2.68
N GLU A 56 13.76 1.01 -1.67
CA GLU A 56 13.38 1.17 -0.26
C GLU A 56 13.82 2.56 0.21
N GLU A 57 12.95 3.29 0.90
CA GLU A 57 13.32 4.57 1.53
C GLU A 57 13.73 4.35 2.98
N PRO A 58 14.80 5.03 3.45
CA PRO A 58 15.25 4.90 4.82
C PRO A 58 14.19 5.46 5.77
N SER A 59 13.84 4.67 6.78
CA SER A 59 12.93 5.06 7.86
C SER A 59 13.34 4.34 9.14
N GLU A 60 13.37 5.08 10.25
CA GLU A 60 13.76 4.56 11.57
C GLU A 60 12.66 3.70 12.19
N SER A 61 11.41 4.01 11.86
CA SER A 61 10.23 3.46 12.55
C SER A 61 9.36 2.56 11.69
N ASP A 62 9.56 2.51 10.38
CA ASP A 62 8.73 1.73 9.47
C ASP A 62 9.55 1.27 8.25
N LYS A 63 8.93 0.50 7.36
CA LYS A 63 9.55 0.07 6.10
C LYS A 63 8.81 0.72 4.94
N ARG A 64 9.51 1.53 4.15
CA ARG A 64 8.91 2.28 3.03
C ARG A 64 9.50 1.84 1.72
N PHE A 65 8.64 1.63 0.72
CA PHE A 65 9.06 1.25 -0.62
C PHE A 65 8.38 2.15 -1.64
N VAL A 66 9.17 2.72 -2.54
CA VAL A 66 8.62 3.45 -3.69
C VAL A 66 8.36 2.45 -4.81
N VAL A 67 7.14 2.46 -5.30
CA VAL A 67 6.62 1.54 -6.30
C VAL A 67 6.05 2.35 -7.45
N LYS A 68 6.45 2.01 -8.67
CA LYS A 68 5.77 2.46 -9.88
C LYS A 68 4.59 1.54 -10.15
N LEU A 69 3.39 2.07 -10.22
CA LEU A 69 2.16 1.37 -10.58
C LEU A 69 1.72 1.80 -11.96
N VAL A 70 1.22 0.85 -12.76
CA VAL A 70 0.62 1.10 -14.07
C VAL A 70 -0.83 0.63 -14.02
N HIS A 71 -1.76 1.55 -14.20
CA HIS A 71 -3.20 1.25 -14.13
C HIS A 71 -3.80 0.92 -15.50
N ALA A 72 -4.93 0.21 -15.51
CA ALA A 72 -5.58 -0.22 -16.75
C ALA A 72 -6.33 0.90 -17.48
N ALA A 73 -7.11 1.72 -16.78
CA ALA A 73 -7.90 2.80 -17.37
C ALA A 73 -8.22 3.91 -16.34
N PRO A 74 -7.94 5.20 -16.66
CA PRO A 74 -7.02 5.61 -17.73
C PRO A 74 -5.64 5.00 -17.48
N ALA A 75 -4.97 4.61 -18.56
CA ALA A 75 -3.60 4.11 -18.48
C ALA A 75 -2.72 5.26 -17.96
N LYS A 76 -2.32 5.13 -16.69
CA LYS A 76 -1.51 6.11 -16.00
C LYS A 76 -0.47 5.35 -15.21
N ASP A 77 0.78 5.74 -15.39
CA ASP A 77 1.85 5.37 -14.48
C ASP A 77 1.93 6.38 -13.33
N GLU A 78 2.12 5.85 -12.13
CA GLU A 78 2.20 6.63 -10.91
C GLU A 78 3.24 6.03 -9.98
N GLU A 79 4.12 6.87 -9.42
CA GLU A 79 5.03 6.46 -8.36
C GLU A 79 4.38 6.74 -7.01
N VAL A 80 4.24 5.70 -6.20
CA VAL A 80 3.62 5.78 -4.88
C VAL A 80 4.53 5.13 -3.85
N ALA A 81 4.53 5.65 -2.64
CA ALA A 81 5.20 5.01 -1.53
C ALA A 81 4.23 4.08 -0.79
N TYR A 82 4.69 2.88 -0.45
CA TYR A 82 4.01 1.96 0.46
C TYR A 82 4.76 1.84 1.77
N ILE A 83 4.03 1.77 2.87
CA ILE A 83 4.53 1.65 4.22
C ILE A 83 4.09 0.29 4.75
N VAL A 84 5.05 -0.52 5.20
CA VAL A 84 4.81 -1.86 5.72
C VAL A 84 5.14 -1.91 7.21
N LEU A 85 4.17 -2.38 7.99
CA LEU A 85 4.22 -2.46 9.44
C LEU A 85 3.89 -3.88 9.93
N GLY A 86 4.27 -4.20 11.16
CA GLY A 86 3.87 -5.43 11.86
C GLY A 86 4.83 -6.61 11.75
N ALA A 87 4.83 -7.45 12.79
CA ALA A 87 5.74 -8.60 12.93
C ALA A 87 5.09 -9.93 12.53
N GLU A 88 3.93 -10.29 13.07
CA GLU A 88 3.24 -11.55 12.73
C GLU A 88 2.25 -11.36 11.57
N THR A 89 1.42 -10.33 11.68
CA THR A 89 0.56 -9.84 10.59
C THR A 89 1.24 -8.66 9.93
N LYS A 90 1.23 -8.61 8.59
CA LYS A 90 1.80 -7.49 7.85
C LYS A 90 0.72 -6.54 7.42
N SER A 91 0.88 -5.27 7.77
CA SER A 91 -0.01 -4.21 7.31
C SER A 91 0.70 -3.39 6.25
N VAL A 92 0.15 -3.36 5.04
CA VAL A 92 0.67 -2.61 3.90
C VAL A 92 -0.25 -1.42 3.65
N PHE A 93 0.26 -0.21 3.82
CA PHE A 93 -0.49 1.02 3.60
C PHE A 93 0.10 1.77 2.42
N ARG A 94 -0.75 2.30 1.53
CA ARG A 94 -0.32 3.38 0.64
C ARG A 94 0.00 4.61 1.51
N ALA A 95 1.08 5.34 1.21
CA ALA A 95 1.54 6.45 2.04
C ALA A 95 0.48 7.54 2.22
N GLU A 96 -0.32 7.85 1.19
CA GLU A 96 -1.45 8.78 1.30
C GLU A 96 -2.55 8.28 2.25
N ASP A 97 -2.83 6.98 2.25
CA ASP A 97 -3.82 6.37 3.15
C ASP A 97 -3.31 6.31 4.59
N TYR A 98 -2.01 6.03 4.76
CA TYR A 98 -1.33 6.07 6.06
C TYR A 98 -1.34 7.48 6.65
N ASP A 99 -0.92 8.48 5.87
CA ASP A 99 -0.95 9.89 6.26
C ASP A 99 -2.37 10.32 6.64
N ARG A 100 -3.38 9.96 5.83
CA ARG A 100 -4.78 10.24 6.15
C ARG A 100 -5.22 9.60 7.47
N THR A 101 -4.82 8.35 7.71
CA THR A 101 -5.14 7.62 8.95
C THR A 101 -4.48 8.27 10.16
N MET A 102 -3.23 8.73 10.03
CA MET A 102 -2.48 9.40 11.10
C MET A 102 -2.93 10.84 11.34
N ASN A 103 -3.28 11.57 10.28
CA ASN A 103 -3.71 12.96 10.35
C ASN A 103 -5.21 13.13 10.63
N MET A 104 -5.98 12.05 10.78
CA MET A 104 -7.39 12.13 11.20
C MET A 104 -7.57 12.67 12.63
N ASP A 105 -6.53 12.67 13.46
CA ASP A 105 -6.50 13.39 14.74
C ASP A 105 -6.31 14.92 14.59
N ASN A 106 -5.97 15.40 13.39
CA ASN A 106 -5.71 16.81 13.08
C ASN A 106 -6.57 17.28 11.88
N ASN A 107 -7.89 17.28 12.04
CA ASN A 107 -8.85 17.77 11.04
C ASN A 107 -8.97 19.32 11.08
N PRO A 108 -8.48 20.08 10.09
CA PRO A 108 -9.18 21.28 9.64
C PRO A 108 -10.19 20.88 8.56
N ALA A 109 -11.45 21.22 8.82
CA ALA A 109 -12.64 20.88 8.02
C ALA A 109 -12.44 20.89 6.50
N PRO A 110 -13.17 20.04 5.74
CA PRO A 110 -13.06 19.96 4.29
C PRO A 110 -13.28 21.33 3.65
N LYS A 111 -12.30 21.79 2.88
CA LYS A 111 -12.43 23.00 2.04
C LYS A 111 -13.61 22.80 1.09
N LYS A 112 -14.73 23.48 1.38
CA LYS A 112 -15.85 23.65 0.45
C LYS A 112 -15.29 24.26 -0.84
N ARG A 113 -15.32 23.49 -1.94
CA ARG A 113 -15.15 24.07 -3.28
C ARG A 113 -16.33 25.01 -3.51
N ARG A 114 -16.04 26.30 -3.62
CA ARG A 114 -16.95 27.37 -4.03
C ARG A 114 -17.08 27.38 -5.55
#